data_AF-A0A366QVK3-F1
#
_entry.id   AF-A0A366QVK3-F1
#
_cell.length_a   1.000
_cell.length_b   1.000
_cell.length_c   1.000
_cell.angle_alpha   90.00
_cell.angle_beta   90.00
_cell.angle_gamma   90.00
#
_symmetry.space_group_name_H-M   'P 1'
#
loop_
_entity.id
_entity.type
_entity.pdbx_description
1 polymer ?
#
loop_
_entity_poly.entity_id
_entity_poly.type
_entity_poly.pdbx_seq_one_letter_code
_entity_poly.pdbx_strand_id
1 'polypeptide(L)'
;MPRKNKTAATVAENRDAQRRSRARRQELIADMQSRLEEYDRKGVAASIEMQRVAQAVNVQNQRLKRLLVMYGVSEPEIVQYLSSPEGDHATREEDDRIFMLEEEEPELHHPTHKGTRMDHKASDSLPAQRDVLSDTFEPSNSIIHSFDHPEPLETPCDKAAEILVELRGHADSSWARVALGCYGVGSCSVKNTEIFRLMDDID
;
A
#
# COMPACT_ATOMS: atom_id res chain seq x y z
N MET A 1 13.38 7.90 51.23
CA MET A 1 13.97 8.87 50.27
C MET A 1 13.18 10.18 50.31
N PRO A 2 13.82 11.36 50.24
CA PRO A 2 13.11 12.63 50.29
C PRO A 2 12.31 12.87 49.00
N ARG A 3 11.01 13.14 49.13
CA ARG A 3 10.16 13.52 47.98
C ARG A 3 10.51 14.95 47.56
N LYS A 4 11.10 15.12 46.37
CA LYS A 4 11.33 16.44 45.77
C LYS A 4 9.97 17.15 45.61
N ASN A 5 9.82 18.27 46.29
CA ASN A 5 8.63 19.11 46.24
C ASN A 5 8.52 19.80 44.86
N LYS A 6 7.39 19.60 44.16
CA LYS A 6 7.12 20.26 42.89
C LYS A 6 6.99 21.77 43.11
N THR A 7 7.86 22.53 42.47
CA THR A 7 7.78 24.01 42.43
C THR A 7 6.87 24.46 41.30
N ALA A 8 6.27 25.65 41.39
CA ALA A 8 5.41 26.17 40.33
C ALA A 8 6.14 26.30 38.98
N ALA A 9 7.42 26.68 39.00
CA ALA A 9 8.29 26.75 37.81
C ALA A 9 8.46 25.40 37.12
N THR A 10 8.86 24.35 37.84
CA THR A 10 9.06 23.00 37.25
C THR A 10 7.76 22.40 36.71
N VAL A 11 6.60 22.76 37.25
CA VAL A 11 5.29 22.36 36.70
C VAL A 11 4.95 23.14 35.41
N ALA A 12 5.32 24.41 35.30
CA ALA A 12 5.17 25.18 34.07
C ALA A 12 6.09 24.65 32.96
N GLU A 13 7.38 24.44 33.26
CA GLU A 13 8.36 23.83 32.35
C GLU A 13 7.91 22.46 31.84
N ASN A 14 7.37 21.61 32.73
CA ASN A 14 6.85 20.30 32.34
C ASN A 14 5.63 20.40 31.39
N ARG A 15 4.72 21.36 31.63
CA ARG A 15 3.59 21.63 30.71
C ARG A 15 4.07 22.11 29.35
N ASP A 16 5.07 22.98 29.29
CA ASP A 16 5.59 23.49 28.02
C ASP A 16 6.42 22.44 27.27
N ALA A 17 7.20 21.61 27.97
CA ALA A 17 7.85 20.43 27.39
C ALA A 17 6.81 19.44 26.84
N GLN A 18 5.72 19.20 27.57
CA GLN A 18 4.62 18.34 27.13
C GLN A 18 3.88 18.92 25.91
N ARG A 19 3.66 20.25 25.86
CA ARG A 19 3.09 20.96 24.71
C ARG A 19 4.00 20.83 23.48
N ARG A 20 5.30 21.13 23.61
CA ARG A 20 6.28 20.99 22.53
C ARG A 20 6.40 19.55 22.03
N SER A 21 6.33 18.56 22.92
CA SER A 21 6.33 17.14 22.54
C SER A 21 5.07 16.75 21.75
N ARG A 22 3.89 17.21 22.19
CA ARG A 22 2.62 17.02 21.45
C ARG A 22 2.64 17.70 20.08
N ALA A 23 3.13 18.94 20.01
CA ALA A 23 3.25 19.69 18.76
C ALA A 23 4.13 18.96 17.73
N ARG A 24 5.35 18.54 18.11
CA ARG A 24 6.23 17.75 17.22
C ARG A 24 5.60 16.43 16.77
N ARG A 25 4.84 15.76 17.64
CA ARG A 25 4.12 14.53 17.26
C ARG A 25 2.98 14.82 16.27
N GLN A 26 2.27 15.93 16.44
CA GLN A 26 1.22 16.36 15.51
C GLN A 26 1.81 16.75 14.15
N GLU A 27 2.91 17.50 14.14
CA GLU A 27 3.68 17.88 12.95
C GLU A 27 4.16 16.65 12.16
N LEU A 28 4.78 15.67 12.84
CA LEU A 28 5.20 14.41 12.20
C LEU A 28 4.01 13.62 11.64
N ILE A 29 2.90 13.54 12.38
CA ILE A 29 1.69 12.84 11.89
C ILE A 29 1.13 13.55 10.64
N ALA A 30 1.10 14.88 10.62
CA ALA A 30 0.62 15.65 9.48
C ALA A 30 1.53 15.50 8.24
N ASP A 31 2.86 15.49 8.42
CA ASP A 31 3.82 15.20 7.35
C ASP A 31 3.62 13.79 6.77
N MET A 32 3.49 12.77 7.62
CA MET A 32 3.23 11.40 7.16
C MET A 32 1.88 11.27 6.43
N GLN A 33 0.82 11.92 6.93
CA GLN A 33 -0.49 11.95 6.26
C GLN A 33 -0.41 12.64 4.89
N SER A 34 0.25 13.79 4.81
CA SER A 34 0.42 14.52 3.54
C SER A 34 1.20 13.71 2.50
N ARG A 35 2.18 12.90 2.92
CA ARG A 35 2.92 11.99 2.02
C ARG A 35 2.07 10.82 1.54
N LEU A 36 1.27 10.22 2.42
CA LEU A 36 0.33 9.16 2.02
C LEU A 36 -0.66 9.67 0.97
N GLU A 37 -1.31 10.81 1.21
CA GLU A 37 -2.20 11.44 0.22
C GLU A 37 -1.49 11.77 -1.12
N GLU A 38 -0.19 12.06 -1.09
CA GLU A 38 0.60 12.26 -2.31
C GLU A 38 0.88 10.94 -3.06
N TYR A 39 1.23 9.87 -2.35
CA TYR A 39 1.41 8.55 -2.95
C TYR A 39 0.09 7.99 -3.51
N ASP A 40 -1.02 8.12 -2.77
CA ASP A 40 -2.36 7.73 -3.25
C ASP A 40 -2.72 8.47 -4.54
N ARG A 41 -2.52 9.79 -4.56
CA ARG A 41 -2.77 10.64 -5.74
C ARG A 41 -1.90 10.24 -6.94
N LYS A 42 -0.62 9.92 -6.71
CA LYS A 42 0.29 9.44 -7.76
C LYS A 42 -0.12 8.05 -8.28
N GLY A 43 -0.51 7.13 -7.39
CA GLY A 43 -1.00 5.80 -7.75
C GLY A 43 -2.27 5.85 -8.59
N VAL A 44 -3.25 6.66 -8.18
CA VAL A 44 -4.48 6.90 -8.95
C VAL A 44 -4.17 7.53 -10.32
N ALA A 45 -3.31 8.55 -10.37
CA ALA A 45 -2.95 9.20 -11.64
C ALA A 45 -2.22 8.24 -12.61
N ALA A 46 -1.29 7.44 -12.12
CA ALA A 46 -0.59 6.43 -12.91
C ALA A 46 -1.53 5.33 -13.41
N SER A 47 -2.45 4.87 -12.57
CA SER A 47 -3.46 3.86 -12.94
C SER A 47 -4.40 4.38 -14.05
N ILE A 48 -4.88 5.61 -13.94
CA ILE A 48 -5.73 6.24 -14.97
C ILE A 48 -4.98 6.37 -16.30
N GLU A 49 -3.71 6.75 -16.29
CA GLU A 49 -2.94 6.89 -17.54
C GLU A 49 -2.67 5.53 -18.20
N MET A 50 -2.34 4.51 -17.41
CA MET A 50 -2.25 3.13 -17.90
C MET A 50 -3.58 2.65 -18.52
N GLN A 51 -4.71 2.94 -17.87
CA GLN A 51 -6.05 2.60 -18.38
C GLN A 51 -6.35 3.31 -19.71
N ARG A 52 -6.01 4.59 -19.87
CA ARG A 52 -6.17 5.32 -21.13
C ARG A 52 -5.36 4.69 -22.27
N VAL A 53 -4.11 4.34 -22.01
CA VAL A 53 -3.24 3.67 -22.99
C VAL A 53 -3.82 2.31 -23.36
N ALA A 54 -4.23 1.50 -22.38
CA ALA A 54 -4.87 0.20 -22.61
C ALA A 54 -6.15 0.30 -23.46
N GLN A 55 -7.04 1.26 -23.16
CA GLN A 55 -8.25 1.53 -23.94
C GLN A 55 -7.91 1.97 -25.38
N ALA A 56 -6.94 2.85 -25.56
CA ALA A 56 -6.50 3.28 -26.89
C ALA A 56 -5.95 2.12 -27.73
N VAL A 57 -5.16 1.24 -27.11
CA VAL A 57 -4.64 0.01 -27.73
C VAL A 57 -5.78 -0.97 -28.05
N ASN A 58 -6.74 -1.18 -27.14
CA ASN A 58 -7.91 -2.03 -27.41
C ASN A 58 -8.71 -1.53 -28.64
N VAL A 59 -8.99 -0.23 -28.72
CA VAL A 59 -9.68 0.36 -29.89
C VAL A 59 -8.87 0.18 -31.19
N GLN A 60 -7.54 0.27 -31.14
CA GLN A 60 -6.68 -0.04 -32.29
C GLN A 60 -6.76 -1.53 -32.66
N ASN A 61 -6.66 -2.44 -31.68
CA ASN A 61 -6.76 -3.88 -31.87
C ASN A 61 -8.13 -4.29 -32.45
N GLN A 62 -9.24 -3.72 -31.97
CA GLN A 62 -10.57 -3.94 -32.54
C GLN A 62 -10.69 -3.46 -34.01
N ARG A 63 -9.99 -2.38 -34.40
CA ARG A 63 -9.94 -1.91 -35.79
C ARG A 63 -9.08 -2.83 -36.65
N LEU A 64 -7.95 -3.31 -36.13
CA LEU A 64 -7.07 -4.27 -36.80
C LEU A 64 -7.76 -5.63 -37.00
N LYS A 65 -8.43 -6.17 -35.97
CA LYS A 65 -9.27 -7.39 -36.08
C LYS A 65 -10.30 -7.25 -37.21
N ARG A 66 -11.05 -6.14 -37.23
CA ARG A 66 -12.03 -5.83 -38.30
C ARG A 66 -11.38 -5.75 -39.68
N LEU A 67 -10.20 -5.14 -39.80
CA LEU A 67 -9.44 -5.09 -41.05
C LEU A 67 -9.05 -6.50 -41.52
N LEU A 68 -8.50 -7.33 -40.63
CA LEU A 68 -8.08 -8.71 -40.93
C LEU A 68 -9.26 -9.57 -41.43
N VAL A 69 -10.43 -9.43 -40.81
CA VAL A 69 -11.69 -10.08 -41.26
C VAL A 69 -12.07 -9.62 -42.68
N MET A 70 -11.90 -8.34 -43.03
CA MET A 70 -12.13 -7.87 -44.41
C MET A 70 -11.13 -8.46 -45.42
N TYR A 71 -9.91 -8.80 -45.00
CA TYR A 71 -8.91 -9.50 -45.83
C TYR A 71 -9.09 -11.03 -45.85
N GLY A 72 -10.11 -11.56 -45.18
CA GLY A 72 -10.47 -12.99 -45.21
C GLY A 72 -9.87 -13.85 -44.10
N VAL A 73 -9.12 -13.25 -43.16
CA VAL A 73 -8.63 -13.95 -41.96
C VAL A 73 -9.79 -14.07 -40.97
N SER A 74 -10.11 -15.29 -40.55
CA SER A 74 -11.28 -15.51 -39.70
C SER A 74 -11.01 -15.14 -38.23
N GLU A 75 -12.02 -14.65 -37.51
CA GLU A 75 -11.87 -14.34 -36.07
C GLU A 75 -11.32 -15.51 -35.21
N PRO A 76 -11.76 -16.79 -35.37
CA PRO A 76 -11.15 -17.91 -34.64
C PRO A 76 -9.68 -18.16 -35.02
N GLU A 77 -9.27 -17.87 -36.25
CA GLU A 77 -7.86 -17.97 -36.70
C GLU A 77 -7.00 -16.88 -36.04
N ILE A 78 -7.53 -15.66 -35.89
CA ILE A 78 -6.88 -14.58 -35.11
C ILE A 78 -6.75 -14.99 -33.64
N VAL A 79 -7.82 -15.53 -33.02
CA VAL A 79 -7.79 -15.98 -31.61
C VAL A 79 -6.82 -17.14 -31.42
N GLN A 80 -6.79 -18.11 -32.34
CA GLN A 80 -5.84 -19.23 -32.31
C GLN A 80 -4.39 -18.74 -32.43
N TYR A 81 -4.12 -17.76 -33.29
CA TYR A 81 -2.80 -17.16 -33.43
C TYR A 81 -2.38 -16.39 -32.17
N LEU A 82 -3.27 -15.54 -31.61
CA LEU A 82 -3.01 -14.80 -30.36
C LEU A 82 -2.88 -15.70 -29.12
N SER A 83 -3.44 -16.92 -29.17
CA SER A 83 -3.29 -17.93 -28.10
C SER A 83 -2.00 -18.77 -28.27
N SER A 84 -1.28 -18.61 -29.38
CA SER A 84 0.00 -19.28 -29.62
C SER A 84 1.14 -18.47 -28.98
N PRO A 85 2.02 -19.07 -28.18
CA PRO A 85 3.15 -18.38 -27.56
C PRO A 85 4.23 -17.92 -28.56
N GLU A 86 4.10 -18.29 -29.84
CA GLU A 86 4.99 -17.89 -30.94
C GLU A 86 5.02 -16.37 -31.24
N GLY A 87 4.23 -15.56 -30.52
CA GLY A 87 4.25 -14.09 -30.61
C GLY A 87 5.42 -13.42 -29.86
N ASP A 88 6.04 -14.08 -28.89
CA ASP A 88 6.99 -13.48 -27.94
C ASP A 88 8.43 -14.03 -28.08
N HIS A 89 9.10 -13.78 -29.21
CA HIS A 89 10.57 -13.90 -29.27
C HIS A 89 11.25 -12.80 -30.10
N ALA A 90 12.32 -12.24 -29.51
CA ALA A 90 13.29 -11.30 -30.09
C ALA A 90 12.84 -9.84 -30.33
N THR A 91 12.76 -9.05 -29.25
CA THR A 91 13.74 -7.97 -28.97
C THR A 91 13.49 -7.35 -27.58
N ARG A 92 14.54 -6.77 -26.96
CA ARG A 92 14.52 -5.99 -25.69
C ARG A 92 14.77 -6.72 -24.35
N GLU A 93 15.51 -7.83 -24.33
CA GLU A 93 16.25 -8.23 -23.09
C GLU A 93 17.54 -7.41 -22.85
N GLU A 94 17.88 -6.43 -23.71
CA GLU A 94 19.11 -5.63 -23.58
C GLU A 94 18.90 -4.14 -23.22
N ASP A 95 17.66 -3.66 -23.06
CA ASP A 95 17.40 -2.24 -22.73
C ASP A 95 17.29 -1.94 -21.21
N ASP A 96 17.32 -2.97 -20.36
CA ASP A 96 17.26 -2.86 -18.89
C ASP A 96 18.56 -2.34 -18.23
N ARG A 97 19.48 -1.74 -19.02
CA ARG A 97 20.79 -1.24 -18.55
C ARG A 97 21.00 0.27 -18.69
N ILE A 98 20.00 1.03 -19.12
CA ILE A 98 20.11 2.48 -19.24
C ILE A 98 18.88 3.18 -18.62
N PHE A 99 18.93 3.41 -17.30
CA PHE A 99 18.76 4.72 -16.64
C PHE A 99 18.39 4.57 -15.14
N MET A 100 19.36 4.18 -14.32
CA MET A 100 19.39 4.56 -12.90
C MET A 100 20.71 5.27 -12.68
N LEU A 101 20.66 6.60 -12.61
CA LEU A 101 21.81 7.40 -12.22
C LEU A 101 22.13 7.10 -10.75
N GLU A 102 23.42 7.05 -10.43
CA GLU A 102 23.92 6.94 -9.07
C GLU A 102 23.51 8.20 -8.29
N GLU A 103 22.50 8.09 -7.41
CA GLU A 103 22.36 9.03 -6.31
C GLU A 103 23.33 8.62 -5.21
N GLU A 104 24.33 9.47 -4.93
CA GLU A 104 25.25 9.28 -3.80
C GLU A 104 24.47 9.18 -2.48
N GLU A 105 24.57 8.04 -1.78
CA GLU A 105 24.17 7.98 -0.37
C GLU A 105 25.07 8.93 0.45
N PRO A 106 24.51 9.88 1.22
CA PRO A 106 25.32 10.67 2.13
C PRO A 106 25.72 9.81 3.35
N GLU A 107 26.99 9.44 3.45
CA GLU A 107 27.54 8.70 4.59
C GLU A 107 27.22 9.39 5.93
N LEU A 108 26.27 8.84 6.70
CA LEU A 108 26.09 9.26 8.09
C LEU A 108 27.16 8.57 8.96
N HIS A 109 28.31 9.21 9.06
CA HIS A 109 29.47 8.70 9.79
C HIS A 109 29.16 8.51 11.30
N HIS A 110 29.20 7.27 11.81
CA HIS A 110 28.95 6.97 13.23
C HIS A 110 30.27 7.09 14.03
N PRO A 111 30.43 8.01 15.00
CA PRO A 111 31.65 8.07 15.81
C PRO A 111 31.67 6.95 16.84
N THR A 112 32.46 5.91 16.58
CA THR A 112 32.76 4.85 17.55
C THR A 112 33.69 5.39 18.64
N HIS A 113 33.12 5.81 19.77
CA HIS A 113 33.94 6.21 20.93
C HIS A 113 34.63 5.01 21.58
N LYS A 114 35.90 4.81 21.18
CA LYS A 114 36.84 3.91 21.87
C LYS A 114 37.03 4.39 23.31
N GLY A 115 36.91 3.46 24.26
CA GLY A 115 37.12 3.76 25.67
C GLY A 115 38.58 4.14 25.97
N THR A 116 38.77 5.05 26.92
CA THR A 116 40.08 5.26 27.56
C THR A 116 39.91 5.08 29.07
N ARG A 117 40.76 4.23 29.64
CA ARG A 117 40.79 3.83 31.04
C ARG A 117 41.67 4.78 31.84
N MET A 118 41.17 5.23 32.99
CA MET A 118 41.98 5.77 34.09
C MET A 118 41.42 5.19 35.40
N ASP A 119 42.26 4.44 36.12
CA ASP A 119 41.91 3.81 37.41
C ASP A 119 42.08 4.80 38.58
N HIS A 120 41.34 4.60 39.68
CA HIS A 120 41.73 4.81 41.11
C HIS A 120 40.46 5.01 41.99
N LYS A 121 40.34 4.58 43.26
CA LYS A 121 40.83 3.38 44.00
C LYS A 121 40.12 3.33 45.37
N ALA A 122 39.39 2.25 45.71
CA ALA A 122 38.86 1.90 47.06
C ALA A 122 37.87 2.92 47.72
N SER A 123 36.91 2.59 48.58
CA SER A 123 36.30 1.35 49.12
C SER A 123 35.00 1.77 49.87
N ASP A 124 34.05 0.93 50.33
CA ASP A 124 33.94 -0.53 50.40
C ASP A 124 32.45 -0.99 50.47
N SER A 125 32.22 -2.30 50.63
CA SER A 125 30.99 -2.97 51.12
C SER A 125 29.71 -2.97 50.24
N LEU A 126 29.33 -4.19 49.84
CA LEU A 126 28.09 -4.64 49.19
C LEU A 126 27.08 -5.16 50.27
N PRO A 127 25.79 -5.52 49.99
CA PRO A 127 25.31 -6.13 48.74
C PRO A 127 23.91 -5.76 48.20
N ALA A 128 23.58 -6.45 47.10
CA ALA A 128 22.41 -6.35 46.24
C ALA A 128 21.02 -6.32 46.92
N GLN A 129 20.10 -5.59 46.28
CA GLN A 129 18.91 -6.19 45.66
C GLN A 129 18.34 -5.24 44.59
N ARG A 130 17.89 -5.80 43.45
CA ARG A 130 17.08 -5.11 42.44
C ARG A 130 15.66 -5.61 42.64
N ASP A 131 14.73 -4.70 42.95
CA ASP A 131 13.34 -5.07 43.17
C ASP A 131 12.71 -5.59 41.87
N VAL A 132 12.24 -6.84 41.93
CA VAL A 132 11.34 -7.43 40.93
C VAL A 132 9.99 -7.63 41.62
N LEU A 133 9.04 -6.77 41.27
CA LEU A 133 7.60 -6.99 41.45
C LEU A 133 7.00 -6.67 40.07
N SER A 134 6.78 -7.65 39.20
CA SER A 134 5.73 -8.67 39.32
C SER A 134 4.35 -8.03 39.37
N ASP A 135 3.88 -7.58 38.21
CA ASP A 135 2.46 -7.49 37.94
C ASP A 135 2.12 -8.56 36.89
N THR A 136 1.13 -9.40 37.21
CA THR A 136 0.84 -10.62 36.46
C THR A 136 -0.16 -10.30 35.36
N PHE A 137 0.33 -9.90 34.19
CA PHE A 137 -0.52 -9.84 32.99
C PHE A 137 -0.53 -11.21 32.30
N GLU A 138 -1.68 -11.88 32.34
CA GLU A 138 -1.90 -13.15 31.66
C GLU A 138 -1.76 -12.98 30.14
N PRO A 139 -0.86 -13.72 29.46
CA PRO A 139 -0.93 -13.87 28.02
C PRO A 139 -2.04 -14.89 27.72
N SER A 140 -3.29 -14.45 27.70
CA SER A 140 -4.36 -15.25 27.08
C SER A 140 -4.02 -15.47 25.60
N ASN A 141 -3.59 -16.68 25.27
CA ASN A 141 -3.34 -17.13 23.91
C ASN A 141 -4.58 -16.94 23.04
N SER A 142 -4.57 -15.94 22.17
CA SER A 142 -4.97 -16.04 20.76
C SER A 142 -4.94 -14.67 20.08
N ILE A 143 -3.88 -14.43 19.30
CA ILE A 143 -3.85 -13.81 17.96
C ILE A 143 -2.39 -13.91 17.52
N ILE A 144 -1.99 -15.14 17.14
CA ILE A 144 -1.10 -15.28 15.99
C ILE A 144 -2.06 -15.51 14.83
N HIS A 145 -2.58 -14.40 14.29
CA HIS A 145 -3.13 -14.44 12.94
C HIS A 145 -1.97 -14.16 11.99
N SER A 146 -1.83 -15.04 11.01
CA SER A 146 -0.82 -15.04 9.98
C SER A 146 -0.57 -13.66 9.37
N PHE A 147 0.71 -13.34 9.15
CA PHE A 147 1.10 -12.36 8.14
C PHE A 147 0.76 -12.93 6.75
N ASP A 148 -0.51 -12.79 6.35
CA ASP A 148 -1.02 -13.12 5.01
C ASP A 148 -2.33 -12.34 4.77
N HIS A 149 -2.23 -11.01 4.70
CA HIS A 149 -3.29 -10.14 4.20
C HIS A 149 -2.68 -9.08 3.26
N PRO A 150 -2.73 -9.29 1.93
CA PRO A 150 -2.62 -8.18 1.00
C PRO A 150 -3.82 -7.22 1.18
N GLU A 151 -3.66 -6.01 0.68
CA GLU A 151 -4.55 -4.84 0.84
C GLU A 151 -6.07 -5.08 0.71
N PRO A 152 -6.91 -4.18 1.26
CA PRO A 152 -8.35 -4.15 0.99
C PRO A 152 -8.64 -3.67 -0.45
N LEU A 153 -8.22 -4.46 -1.44
CA LEU A 153 -8.58 -4.36 -2.85
C LEU A 153 -10.00 -4.89 -3.11
N GLU A 154 -10.88 -4.71 -2.14
CA GLU A 154 -12.24 -5.23 -2.07
C GLU A 154 -13.25 -4.10 -1.92
N THR A 155 -14.11 -3.94 -2.91
CA THR A 155 -15.22 -2.96 -2.91
C THR A 155 -16.52 -3.69 -2.56
N PRO A 156 -17.40 -3.15 -1.69
CA PRO A 156 -18.70 -3.77 -1.44
C PRO A 156 -19.53 -3.84 -2.73
N CYS A 157 -20.21 -4.96 -2.99
CA CYS A 157 -20.98 -5.19 -4.23
C CYS A 157 -21.97 -4.08 -4.53
N ASP A 158 -22.54 -3.42 -3.52
CA ASP A 158 -23.45 -2.28 -3.69
C ASP A 158 -22.76 -1.10 -4.37
N LYS A 159 -21.56 -0.72 -3.91
CA LYS A 159 -20.79 0.39 -4.49
C LYS A 159 -20.18 0.00 -5.84
N ALA A 160 -19.75 -1.25 -5.99
CA ALA A 160 -19.29 -1.79 -7.27
C ALA A 160 -20.42 -1.78 -8.33
N ALA A 161 -21.63 -2.17 -7.95
CA ALA A 161 -22.80 -2.12 -8.82
C ALA A 161 -23.19 -0.68 -9.19
N GLU A 162 -23.11 0.28 -8.25
CA GLU A 162 -23.35 1.70 -8.52
C GLU A 162 -22.37 2.26 -9.58
N ILE A 163 -21.07 1.94 -9.44
CA ILE A 163 -20.02 2.33 -10.41
C ILE A 163 -20.28 1.72 -11.81
N LEU A 164 -20.65 0.43 -11.87
CA LEU A 164 -20.96 -0.25 -13.14
C LEU A 164 -22.23 0.28 -13.82
N VAL A 165 -23.17 0.83 -13.07
CA VAL A 165 -24.36 1.52 -13.59
C VAL A 165 -23.99 2.90 -14.11
N GLU A 166 -23.21 3.68 -13.35
CA GLU A 166 -22.76 5.02 -13.72
C GLU A 166 -21.96 5.01 -15.04
N LEU A 167 -21.04 4.06 -15.22
CA LEU A 167 -20.26 3.94 -16.47
C LEU A 167 -21.09 3.54 -17.69
N ARG A 168 -22.19 2.79 -17.54
CA ARG A 168 -23.01 2.31 -18.66
C ARG A 168 -24.18 3.21 -19.02
N GLY A 169 -24.58 4.13 -18.15
CA GLY A 169 -25.68 5.09 -18.36
C GLY A 169 -27.10 4.50 -18.43
N HIS A 170 -27.26 3.20 -18.71
CA HIS A 170 -28.54 2.53 -18.96
C HIS A 170 -28.66 1.11 -18.34
N ALA A 171 -27.80 0.74 -17.38
CA ALA A 171 -27.86 -0.56 -16.71
C ALA A 171 -28.62 -0.51 -15.38
N ASP A 172 -29.33 -1.58 -15.01
CA ASP A 172 -29.96 -1.72 -13.70
C ASP A 172 -28.95 -2.21 -12.64
N SER A 173 -29.03 -1.67 -11.42
CA SER A 173 -28.16 -2.07 -10.29
C SER A 173 -28.31 -3.56 -9.93
N SER A 174 -29.50 -4.14 -10.14
CA SER A 174 -29.76 -5.57 -9.97
C SER A 174 -28.96 -6.43 -10.95
N TRP A 175 -28.90 -6.04 -12.23
CA TRP A 175 -28.09 -6.69 -13.24
C TRP A 175 -26.60 -6.60 -12.90
N ALA A 176 -26.13 -5.43 -12.47
CA ALA A 176 -24.72 -5.23 -12.10
C ALA A 176 -24.30 -6.12 -10.89
N ARG A 177 -25.16 -6.30 -9.88
CA ARG A 177 -24.91 -7.26 -8.79
C ARG A 177 -24.83 -8.71 -9.28
N VAL A 178 -25.70 -9.13 -10.20
CA VAL A 178 -25.69 -10.49 -10.75
C VAL A 178 -24.45 -10.73 -11.63
N ALA A 179 -24.06 -9.75 -12.44
CA ALA A 179 -22.83 -9.80 -13.25
C ALA A 179 -21.58 -9.94 -12.35
N LEU A 180 -21.54 -9.23 -11.22
CA LEU A 180 -20.53 -9.36 -10.16
C LEU A 180 -20.59 -10.68 -9.36
N GLY A 181 -21.51 -11.60 -9.68
CA GLY A 181 -21.71 -12.86 -8.93
C GLY A 181 -22.32 -12.69 -7.53
N CYS A 182 -22.85 -11.51 -7.21
CA CYS A 182 -23.41 -11.19 -5.90
C CYS A 182 -24.92 -11.50 -5.85
N TYR A 183 -25.32 -12.55 -5.12
CA TYR A 183 -26.73 -12.96 -4.98
C TYR A 183 -27.34 -12.55 -3.62
N GLY A 184 -28.49 -11.89 -3.65
CA GLY A 184 -29.25 -11.49 -2.44
C GLY A 184 -28.78 -10.18 -1.78
N VAL A 185 -29.36 -9.87 -0.62
CA VAL A 185 -29.17 -8.60 0.13
C VAL A 185 -28.03 -8.69 1.16
N GLY A 186 -27.09 -9.61 0.97
CA GLY A 186 -25.94 -9.78 1.88
C GLY A 186 -24.89 -8.69 1.69
N SER A 187 -24.10 -8.45 2.74
CA SER A 187 -22.86 -7.66 2.68
C SER A 187 -21.75 -8.48 2.03
N CYS A 188 -21.72 -8.49 0.71
CA CYS A 188 -20.67 -9.12 -0.10
C CYS A 188 -19.70 -8.07 -0.65
N SER A 189 -18.43 -8.44 -0.72
CA SER A 189 -17.36 -7.67 -1.36
C SER A 189 -16.90 -8.36 -2.64
N VAL A 190 -16.42 -7.57 -3.59
CA VAL A 190 -15.83 -8.01 -4.85
C VAL A 190 -14.44 -7.44 -4.97
N LYS A 191 -13.52 -8.24 -5.52
CA LYS A 191 -12.17 -7.77 -5.82
C LYS A 191 -12.24 -6.71 -6.90
N ASN A 192 -11.48 -5.63 -6.75
CA ASN A 192 -11.44 -4.55 -7.73
C ASN A 192 -11.06 -5.08 -9.13
N THR A 193 -10.23 -6.13 -9.21
CA THR A 193 -9.89 -6.84 -10.46
C THR A 193 -11.09 -7.45 -11.19
N GLU A 194 -12.12 -7.92 -10.48
CA GLU A 194 -13.35 -8.46 -11.11
C GLU A 194 -14.22 -7.35 -11.68
N ILE A 195 -14.24 -6.17 -11.06
CA ILE A 195 -14.93 -4.99 -11.59
C ILE A 195 -14.32 -4.59 -12.94
N PHE A 196 -12.99 -4.61 -13.05
CA PHE A 196 -12.30 -4.33 -14.32
C PHE A 196 -12.58 -5.42 -15.38
N ARG A 197 -12.49 -6.71 -15.02
CA ARG A 197 -12.85 -7.82 -15.94
C ARG A 197 -14.27 -7.72 -16.49
N LEU A 198 -15.25 -7.40 -15.65
CA LEU A 198 -16.65 -7.21 -16.06
C LEU A 198 -16.93 -5.91 -16.82
N MET A 199 -15.92 -5.04 -17.00
CA MET A 199 -15.95 -3.97 -18.00
C MET A 199 -15.36 -4.42 -19.34
N ASP A 200 -14.36 -5.31 -19.33
CA ASP A 200 -13.72 -5.85 -20.54
C ASP A 200 -14.52 -7.00 -21.21
N ASP A 201 -15.21 -7.86 -20.43
CA ASP A 201 -15.94 -9.05 -20.89
C ASP A 201 -17.31 -8.75 -21.56
N ILE A 202 -17.66 -7.48 -21.78
CA ILE A 202 -19.01 -7.04 -22.22
C ILE A 202 -18.95 -6.12 -23.47
N ASP A 203 -17.80 -6.11 -24.16
CA ASP A 203 -17.58 -5.61 -25.53
C ASP A 203 -17.73 -6.74 -26.58
#